data_AF-A0A8S2IT26-F1
#
_entry.id   AF-A0A8S2IT26-F1
#
_cell.length_a   1.000
_cell.length_b   1.000
_cell.length_c   1.000
_cell.angle_alpha   90.00
_cell.angle_beta   90.00
_cell.angle_gamma   90.00
#
_symmetry.space_group_name_H-M   'P 1'
#
loop_
_entity.id
_entity.type
_entity.pdbx_description
1 polymer ?
#
loop_
_entity_poly.entity_id
_entity_poly.type
_entity_poly.pdbx_seq_one_letter_code
_entity_poly.pdbx_strand_id
1 'polypeptide(L)'
;MRRFSILDWSLEQRWMIFLLVLLVFYNDPFYPLTFLINSSFPSILDGVLQATFLCTLLLFWLSVYHGIRQNVRRFVPFYLPKIILVSFLWVFSVVLSSVRIGQEFRDPMYNMTIDVRQFTSFRIVFYVVGILYILYLLFLIIRAFGELRNMPYFGM
;
A
#
# COMPACT_ATOMS: atom_id res chain seq x y z
N MET A 1 -15.80 11.87 28.07
CA MET A 1 -15.46 11.26 26.77
C MET A 1 -16.61 10.35 26.33
N ARG A 2 -17.52 10.82 25.47
CA ARG A 2 -18.62 10.01 24.94
C ARG A 2 -18.03 8.91 24.06
N ARG A 3 -18.26 7.64 24.42
CA ARG A 3 -17.97 6.49 23.57
C ARG A 3 -18.87 6.59 22.34
N PHE A 4 -18.34 7.09 21.22
CA PHE A 4 -19.01 6.95 19.95
C PHE A 4 -19.13 5.46 19.63
N SER A 5 -20.34 5.02 19.28
CA SER A 5 -20.61 3.65 18.88
C SER A 5 -19.76 3.31 17.65
N ILE A 6 -19.20 2.09 17.60
CA ILE A 6 -18.38 1.58 16.47
C ILE A 6 -19.14 1.68 15.12
N LEU A 7 -20.47 1.75 15.19
CA LEU A 7 -21.36 1.92 14.04
C LEU A 7 -21.25 3.32 13.39
N ASP A 8 -20.94 4.37 14.16
CA ASP A 8 -20.82 5.76 13.68
C ASP A 8 -19.38 6.15 13.28
N TRP A 9 -18.45 5.20 13.29
CA TRP A 9 -17.05 5.49 12.98
C TRP A 9 -16.88 6.07 11.58
N SER A 10 -16.09 7.14 11.51
CA SER A 10 -15.66 7.69 10.24
C SER A 10 -14.87 6.63 9.47
N LEU A 11 -14.98 6.65 8.15
CA LEU A 11 -14.25 5.72 7.30
C LEU A 11 -12.73 5.76 7.59
N GLU A 12 -12.22 6.95 7.88
CA GLU A 12 -10.82 7.21 8.24
C GLU A 12 -10.42 6.48 9.52
N GLN A 13 -11.25 6.51 10.57
CA GLN A 13 -10.99 5.79 11.83
C GLN A 13 -10.89 4.27 11.61
N ARG A 14 -11.76 3.70 10.76
CA ARG A 14 -11.72 2.27 10.42
C ARG A 14 -10.42 1.89 9.71
N TRP A 15 -9.98 2.71 8.74
CA TRP A 15 -8.72 2.49 8.05
C TRP A 15 -7.49 2.67 8.96
N MET A 16 -7.53 3.63 9.88
CA MET A 16 -6.45 3.85 10.84
C MET A 16 -6.22 2.65 11.75
N ILE A 17 -7.31 2.03 12.26
CA ILE A 17 -7.19 0.82 13.08
C ILE A 17 -6.61 -0.34 12.27
N PHE A 18 -7.10 -0.52 11.04
CA PHE A 18 -6.57 -1.55 10.14
C PHE A 18 -5.08 -1.35 9.86
N LEU A 19 -4.67 -0.12 9.53
CA LEU A 19 -3.26 0.23 9.32
C LEU A 19 -2.41 0.02 10.58
N LEU A 20 -2.94 0.32 11.76
CA LEU A 20 -2.21 0.14 13.02
C LEU A 20 -1.93 -1.34 13.29
N VAL A 21 -2.91 -2.22 13.04
CA VAL A 21 -2.70 -3.67 13.12
C VAL A 21 -1.63 -4.12 12.11
N LEU A 22 -1.72 -3.67 10.86
CA LEU A 22 -0.71 -4.01 9.84
C LEU A 22 0.68 -3.43 10.15
N LEU A 23 0.77 -2.27 10.82
CA LEU A 23 2.03 -1.67 11.24
C LEU A 23 2.76 -2.56 12.26
N VAL A 24 2.02 -3.22 13.16
CA VAL A 24 2.62 -4.20 14.08
C VAL A 24 3.22 -5.36 13.30
N PHE A 25 2.55 -5.83 12.24
CA PHE A 25 3.08 -6.88 11.36
C PHE A 25 4.25 -6.43 10.48
N TYR A 26 4.29 -5.15 10.10
CA TYR A 26 5.42 -4.55 9.39
C TYR A 26 6.69 -4.52 10.26
N ASN A 27 6.55 -4.42 11.59
CA ASN A 27 7.68 -4.33 12.52
C ASN A 27 8.23 -5.71 12.93
N ASP A 28 8.22 -6.66 12.00
CA ASP A 28 8.87 -7.97 12.14
C ASP A 28 8.63 -8.72 13.47
N PRO A 29 7.36 -8.95 13.87
CA PRO A 29 7.08 -9.72 15.09
C PRO A 29 7.58 -11.17 14.99
N PHE A 30 7.82 -11.64 13.77
CA PHE A 30 8.29 -12.98 13.44
C PHE A 30 9.81 -13.08 13.28
N TYR A 31 10.56 -12.00 13.48
CA TYR A 31 12.03 -12.02 13.39
C TYR A 31 12.68 -13.14 14.22
N PRO A 32 12.26 -13.44 15.47
CA PRO A 32 12.87 -14.52 16.23
C PRO A 32 12.79 -15.90 15.55
N LEU A 33 11.78 -16.13 14.70
CA LEU A 33 11.62 -17.39 13.97
C LEU A 33 12.74 -17.64 12.95
N THR A 34 13.44 -16.59 12.49
CA THR A 34 14.61 -16.73 11.61
C THR A 34 15.75 -17.51 12.29
N PHE A 35 15.88 -17.40 13.61
CA PHE A 35 16.87 -18.16 14.37
C PHE A 35 16.44 -19.59 14.66
N LEU A 36 15.12 -19.86 14.70
CA LEU A 36 14.58 -21.20 14.99
C LEU A 36 14.49 -22.06 13.73
N ILE A 37 14.26 -21.44 12.57
CA ILE A 37 14.02 -22.14 11.32
C ILE A 37 15.06 -21.69 10.29
N ASN A 38 15.99 -22.60 9.95
CA ASN A 38 16.95 -22.41 8.85
C ASN A 38 16.27 -22.53 7.48
N SER A 39 15.35 -21.61 7.17
CA SER A 39 14.65 -21.56 5.89
C SER A 39 14.42 -20.13 5.43
N SER A 40 14.20 -19.93 4.14
CA SER A 40 13.84 -18.61 3.58
C SER A 40 12.38 -18.21 3.88
N PHE A 41 11.59 -19.10 4.52
CA PHE A 41 10.17 -18.87 4.75
C PHE A 41 9.87 -17.65 5.64
N PRO A 42 10.54 -17.43 6.79
CA PRO A 42 10.31 -16.25 7.62
C PRO A 42 10.62 -14.95 6.87
N SER A 43 11.67 -14.95 6.04
CA SER A 43 12.06 -13.79 5.23
C SER A 43 11.05 -13.48 4.12
N ILE A 44 10.54 -14.50 3.41
CA ILE A 44 9.49 -14.30 2.38
C ILE A 44 8.20 -13.78 3.03
N LEU A 45 7.83 -14.33 4.19
CA LEU A 45 6.66 -13.90 4.95
C LEU A 45 6.75 -12.43 5.35
N ASP A 46 7.90 -12.00 5.90
CA ASP A 46 8.17 -10.60 6.18
C ASP A 46 8.00 -9.73 4.92
N GLY A 47 8.64 -10.11 3.82
CA GLY A 47 8.50 -9.39 2.54
C GLY A 47 7.05 -9.23 2.07
N VAL A 48 6.18 -10.21 2.32
CA VAL A 48 4.73 -10.13 2.03
C VAL A 48 4.03 -9.18 3.00
N LEU A 49 4.31 -9.27 4.29
CA LEU A 49 3.72 -8.40 5.32
C LEU A 49 4.09 -6.93 5.04
N GLN A 50 5.37 -6.66 4.77
CA GLN A 50 5.86 -5.35 4.37
C GLN A 50 5.14 -4.82 3.12
N ALA A 51 5.02 -5.63 2.06
CA ALA A 51 4.32 -5.26 0.84
C ALA A 51 2.82 -4.99 1.08
N THR A 52 2.15 -5.82 1.89
CA THR A 52 0.72 -5.61 2.24
C THR A 52 0.49 -4.32 3.01
N PHE A 53 1.35 -3.99 3.97
CA PHE A 53 1.25 -2.74 4.72
C PHE A 53 1.40 -1.53 3.80
N LEU A 54 2.45 -1.50 2.97
CA LEU A 54 2.69 -0.40 2.03
C LEU A 54 1.52 -0.23 1.04
N CYS A 55 1.02 -1.33 0.47
CA CYS A 55 -0.12 -1.27 -0.45
C CYS A 55 -1.40 -0.81 0.26
N THR A 56 -1.64 -1.24 1.49
CA THR A 56 -2.77 -0.76 2.30
C THR A 56 -2.66 0.73 2.60
N LEU A 57 -1.45 1.22 2.88
CA LEU A 57 -1.18 2.64 3.11
C LEU A 57 -1.46 3.48 1.85
N LEU A 58 -1.10 2.97 0.66
CA LEU A 58 -1.45 3.61 -0.61
C LEU A 58 -2.98 3.65 -0.83
N LEU A 59 -3.68 2.55 -0.56
CA LEU A 59 -5.16 2.51 -0.63
C LEU A 59 -5.82 3.48 0.34
N PHE A 60 -5.26 3.65 1.53
CA PHE A 60 -5.73 4.61 2.52
C PHE A 60 -5.67 6.04 1.97
N TRP A 61 -4.53 6.47 1.41
CA TRP A 61 -4.41 7.82 0.84
C TRP A 61 -5.41 8.08 -0.29
N LEU A 62 -5.58 7.14 -1.22
CA LEU A 62 -6.60 7.26 -2.27
C LEU A 62 -8.04 7.27 -1.73
N SER A 63 -8.28 6.61 -0.60
CA SER A 63 -9.58 6.58 0.06
C SER A 63 -9.90 7.90 0.75
N VAL A 64 -8.93 8.51 1.43
CA VAL A 64 -9.07 9.81 2.12
C VAL A 64 -9.33 10.93 1.11
N TYR A 65 -8.46 11.11 0.11
CA TYR A 65 -8.60 12.23 -0.84
C TYR A 65 -9.89 12.19 -1.65
N HIS A 66 -10.37 11.00 -1.97
CA HIS A 66 -11.66 10.86 -2.65
C HIS A 66 -12.84 10.94 -1.66
N GLY A 67 -12.66 10.53 -0.40
CA GLY A 67 -13.67 10.61 0.66
C GLY A 67 -14.09 12.04 0.97
N ILE A 68 -13.15 13.00 0.86
CA ILE A 68 -13.40 14.44 0.98
C ILE A 68 -14.44 14.94 -0.03
N ARG A 69 -14.59 14.28 -1.19
CA ARG A 69 -15.38 14.74 -2.34
C ARG A 69 -16.83 14.27 -2.38
N GLN A 70 -17.17 13.11 -1.82
CA GLN A 70 -18.52 12.52 -1.98
C GLN A 70 -19.15 12.11 -0.65
N ASN A 71 -20.14 12.90 -0.21
CA ASN A 71 -20.92 12.65 1.01
C ASN A 71 -22.02 11.57 0.81
N VAL A 72 -22.36 11.18 -0.43
CA VAL A 72 -23.41 10.18 -0.76
C VAL A 72 -22.85 9.11 -1.72
N ARG A 73 -22.88 7.82 -1.33
CA ARG A 73 -22.01 6.76 -1.90
C ARG A 73 -22.74 5.69 -2.72
N ARG A 74 -22.19 5.33 -3.89
CA ARG A 74 -22.19 3.94 -4.41
C ARG A 74 -20.80 3.35 -4.18
N PHE A 75 -20.68 2.39 -3.27
CA PHE A 75 -19.40 1.80 -2.84
C PHE A 75 -18.61 1.15 -3.99
N VAL A 76 -19.27 0.45 -4.91
CA VAL A 76 -18.60 -0.42 -5.89
C VAL A 76 -17.76 0.35 -6.93
N PRO A 77 -18.29 1.33 -7.70
CA PRO A 77 -17.48 2.04 -8.69
C PRO A 77 -16.42 2.95 -8.05
N PHE A 78 -16.58 3.29 -6.76
CA PHE A 78 -15.65 4.13 -6.02
C PHE A 78 -14.37 3.39 -5.62
N TYR A 79 -14.50 2.13 -5.19
CA TYR A 79 -13.37 1.34 -4.66
C TYR A 79 -12.70 0.47 -5.72
N LEU A 80 -13.45 -0.08 -6.69
CA LEU A 80 -12.91 -1.02 -7.69
C LEU A 80 -11.65 -0.53 -8.43
N PRO A 81 -11.63 0.64 -9.09
CA PRO A 81 -10.46 1.05 -9.86
C PRO A 81 -9.21 1.27 -8.97
N LYS A 82 -9.41 1.70 -7.72
CA LYS A 82 -8.33 1.92 -6.74
C LYS A 82 -7.76 0.60 -6.25
N ILE A 83 -8.64 -0.35 -5.92
CA ILE A 83 -8.25 -1.70 -5.49
C ILE A 83 -7.51 -2.40 -6.61
N ILE A 84 -7.98 -2.32 -7.86
CA ILE A 84 -7.30 -2.93 -9.01
C ILE A 84 -5.88 -2.37 -9.14
N LEU A 85 -5.71 -1.06 -9.15
CA LEU A 85 -4.40 -0.42 -9.31
C LEU A 85 -3.43 -0.84 -8.19
N VAL A 86 -3.87 -0.79 -6.94
CA VAL A 86 -3.01 -1.12 -5.81
C VAL A 86 -2.77 -2.63 -5.67
N SER A 87 -3.75 -3.47 -6.02
CA SER A 87 -3.56 -4.93 -6.06
C SER A 87 -2.51 -5.32 -7.09
N PHE A 88 -2.45 -4.61 -8.22
CA PHE A 88 -1.42 -4.84 -9.24
C PHE A 88 -0.04 -4.51 -8.65
N LEU A 89 0.13 -3.33 -8.05
CA LEU A 89 1.37 -2.96 -7.35
C LEU A 89 1.76 -3.98 -6.27
N TRP A 90 0.79 -4.49 -5.53
CA TRP A 90 1.01 -5.51 -4.51
C TRP A 90 1.56 -6.81 -5.10
N VAL A 91 0.95 -7.34 -6.16
CA VAL A 91 1.43 -8.58 -6.82
C VAL A 91 2.87 -8.41 -7.30
N PHE A 92 3.20 -7.30 -7.99
CA PHE A 92 4.57 -7.07 -8.45
C PHE A 92 5.55 -6.91 -7.29
N SER A 93 5.16 -6.22 -6.21
CA SER A 93 6.01 -6.06 -5.03
C SER A 93 6.30 -7.40 -4.34
N VAL A 94 5.30 -8.26 -4.18
CA VAL A 94 5.45 -9.60 -3.58
C VAL A 94 6.31 -10.51 -4.45
N VAL A 95 6.08 -10.51 -5.77
CA VAL A 95 6.87 -11.32 -6.71
C VAL A 95 8.33 -10.88 -6.69
N LEU A 96 8.61 -9.58 -6.75
CA LEU A 96 9.97 -9.04 -6.69
C LEU A 96 10.67 -9.36 -5.35
N SER A 97 9.95 -9.24 -4.24
CA SER A 97 10.47 -9.58 -2.91
C SER A 97 10.78 -11.08 -2.77
N SER A 98 9.87 -11.94 -3.23
CA SER A 98 10.05 -13.40 -3.16
C SER A 98 11.22 -13.86 -4.02
N VAL A 99 11.34 -13.31 -5.24
CA VAL A 99 12.48 -13.60 -6.13
C VAL A 99 13.79 -13.12 -5.49
N ARG A 100 13.82 -11.90 -4.96
CA ARG A 100 14.98 -11.34 -4.25
C ARG A 100 15.50 -12.30 -3.19
N ILE A 101 14.62 -12.68 -2.27
CA ILE A 101 14.96 -13.51 -1.11
C ILE A 101 15.38 -14.92 -1.57
N GLY A 102 14.73 -15.45 -2.60
CA GLY A 102 15.10 -16.74 -3.19
C GLY A 102 16.49 -16.76 -3.82
N GLN A 103 16.93 -15.64 -4.41
CA GLN A 103 18.28 -15.52 -4.97
C GLN A 103 19.34 -15.33 -3.87
N GLU A 104 19.06 -14.47 -2.88
CA GLU A 104 19.95 -14.26 -1.72
C GLU A 104 20.19 -15.56 -0.93
N PHE A 105 19.21 -16.48 -0.87
CA PHE A 105 19.41 -17.78 -0.24
C PHE A 105 20.29 -18.73 -1.06
N ARG A 106 20.31 -18.62 -2.39
CA ARG A 106 21.13 -19.46 -3.27
C ARG A 106 22.57 -18.98 -3.35
N ASP A 107 22.77 -17.67 -3.31
CA ASP A 107 24.10 -17.06 -3.32
C ASP A 107 24.12 -15.83 -2.38
N PRO A 108 24.84 -15.89 -1.24
CA PRO A 108 24.97 -14.76 -0.33
C PRO A 108 25.81 -13.60 -0.90
N MET A 109 26.53 -13.83 -2.01
CA MET A 109 27.23 -12.78 -2.75
C MET A 109 26.37 -12.16 -3.87
N TYR A 110 25.11 -12.60 -4.02
CA TYR A 110 24.20 -12.12 -5.06
C TYR A 110 24.04 -10.60 -4.98
N ASN A 111 24.63 -9.90 -5.94
CA ASN A 111 24.53 -8.46 -6.05
C ASN A 111 23.53 -8.08 -7.14
N MET A 112 22.41 -7.50 -6.72
CA MET A 112 21.32 -7.05 -7.59
C MET A 112 21.69 -6.01 -8.64
N THR A 113 22.90 -5.45 -8.57
CA THR A 113 23.41 -4.46 -9.51
C THR A 113 24.10 -5.08 -10.72
N ILE A 114 24.51 -6.35 -10.65
CA ILE A 114 25.38 -6.99 -11.65
C ILE A 114 24.60 -8.03 -12.50
N ASP A 115 23.63 -8.75 -11.90
CA ASP A 115 22.95 -9.90 -12.53
C ASP A 115 21.49 -9.60 -12.97
N VAL A 116 21.30 -8.45 -13.62
CA VAL A 116 19.99 -7.77 -13.69
C VAL A 116 19.11 -8.15 -14.89
N ARG A 117 19.61 -8.96 -15.84
CA ARG A 117 19.00 -9.03 -17.19
C ARG A 117 17.57 -9.60 -17.25
N GLN A 118 17.22 -10.59 -16.43
CA GLN A 118 15.88 -11.21 -16.49
C GLN A 118 14.82 -10.49 -15.64
N PHE A 119 15.19 -9.81 -14.56
CA PHE A 119 14.24 -9.17 -13.64
C PHE A 119 14.04 -7.66 -13.89
N THR A 120 14.83 -7.07 -14.80
CA THR A 120 14.73 -5.64 -15.13
C THR A 120 13.36 -5.26 -15.69
N SER A 121 12.74 -6.10 -16.53
CA SER A 121 11.41 -5.83 -17.09
C SER A 121 10.32 -5.72 -16.01
N PHE A 122 10.33 -6.61 -15.02
CA PHE A 122 9.39 -6.56 -13.89
C PHE A 122 9.58 -5.31 -13.03
N ARG A 123 10.83 -4.89 -12.82
CA ARG A 123 11.14 -3.63 -12.10
C ARG A 123 10.63 -2.41 -12.85
N ILE A 124 10.85 -2.34 -14.17
CA ILE A 124 10.37 -1.23 -15.00
C ILE A 124 8.84 -1.15 -14.93
N VAL A 125 8.14 -2.28 -15.08
CA VAL A 125 6.67 -2.31 -14.98
C VAL A 125 6.21 -1.82 -13.60
N PHE A 126 6.84 -2.26 -12.52
CA PHE A 126 6.53 -1.79 -11.16
C PHE A 126 6.69 -0.27 -11.04
N TYR A 127 7.80 0.30 -11.51
CA TYR A 127 8.02 1.75 -11.47
C TYR A 127 7.04 2.52 -12.34
N VAL A 128 6.71 2.03 -13.54
CA VAL A 128 5.72 2.66 -14.42
C VAL A 128 4.35 2.71 -13.75
N VAL A 129 3.89 1.61 -13.15
CA VAL A 129 2.63 1.58 -12.41
C VAL A 129 2.69 2.48 -11.18
N GLY A 130 3.84 2.56 -10.49
CA GLY A 130 4.06 3.48 -9.37
C GLY A 130 3.96 4.95 -9.80
N ILE A 131 4.52 5.32 -10.95
CA ILE A 131 4.40 6.68 -11.50
C ILE A 131 2.93 6.99 -11.83
N LEU A 132 2.22 6.06 -12.48
CA LEU A 132 0.78 6.22 -12.77
C LEU A 132 -0.03 6.42 -11.48
N TYR A 133 0.30 5.68 -10.42
CA TYR A 133 -0.31 5.86 -9.10
C TYR A 133 -0.09 7.29 -8.56
N ILE A 134 1.15 7.78 -8.57
CA ILE A 134 1.49 9.12 -8.06
C ILE A 134 0.78 10.21 -8.86
N LEU A 135 0.76 10.09 -10.19
CA LEU A 135 0.03 11.03 -11.06
C LEU A 135 -1.47 11.04 -10.74
N TYR A 136 -2.07 9.86 -10.54
CA TYR A 136 -3.48 9.75 -10.15
C TYR A 136 -3.77 10.37 -8.78
N LEU A 137 -2.88 10.16 -7.81
CA LEU A 137 -2.99 10.76 -6.48
C LEU A 137 -2.87 12.29 -6.55
N LEU A 138 -1.88 12.82 -7.28
CA LEU A 138 -1.73 14.27 -7.49
C LEU A 138 -2.96 14.89 -8.15
N PHE A 139 -3.51 14.22 -9.17
CA PHE A 139 -4.75 14.66 -9.82
C PHE A 139 -5.91 14.77 -8.81
N LEU A 140 -6.08 13.76 -7.94
CA LEU A 140 -7.11 13.79 -6.90
C LEU A 140 -6.88 14.92 -5.90
N ILE A 141 -5.62 15.15 -5.49
CA ILE A 141 -5.25 16.23 -4.57
C ILE A 141 -5.61 17.60 -5.16
N ILE A 142 -5.11 17.91 -6.37
CA ILE A 142 -5.34 19.21 -7.03
C ILE A 142 -6.84 19.47 -7.18
N ARG A 143 -7.58 18.45 -7.60
CA ARG A 143 -9.03 18.55 -7.76
C ARG A 143 -9.75 18.76 -6.43
N ALA A 144 -9.37 18.04 -5.38
CA ALA A 144 -9.97 18.19 -4.05
C ALA A 144 -9.76 19.60 -3.51
N PHE A 145 -8.54 20.15 -3.63
CA PHE A 145 -8.25 21.54 -3.25
C PHE A 145 -9.02 22.57 -4.09
N GLY A 146 -9.20 22.31 -5.39
CA GLY A 146 -10.01 23.16 -6.26
C GLY A 146 -11.49 23.18 -5.85
N GLU A 147 -12.08 22.03 -5.51
CA GLU A 147 -13.47 21.93 -5.06
C GLU A 147 -13.65 22.55 -3.66
N LEU A 148 -12.70 22.36 -2.74
CA LEU A 148 -12.68 23.00 -1.41
C LEU A 148 -12.67 24.54 -1.50
N ARG A 149 -11.88 25.10 -2.41
CA ARG A 149 -11.82 26.57 -2.63
C ARG A 149 -13.12 27.14 -3.17
N ASN A 150 -13.91 26.34 -3.87
CA ASN A 150 -15.19 26.75 -4.45
C ASN A 150 -16.37 26.54 -3.49
N MET A 151 -16.15 26.06 -2.26
CA MET A 151 -17.22 25.93 -1.27
C MET A 151 -17.59 27.31 -0.70
N PRO A 152 -18.90 27.64 -0.63
CA PRO A 152 -19.39 28.99 -0.30
C PRO A 152 -19.12 29.43 1.15
N TYR A 153 -18.57 28.56 2.00
CA TYR A 153 -18.33 28.82 3.43
C TYR A 153 -16.89 29.25 3.76
N PHE A 154 -15.99 29.33 2.78
CA PHE A 154 -14.60 29.80 2.98
C PHE A 154 -14.44 31.33 2.93
N GLY A 155 -15.56 32.07 2.84
CA GLY A 155 -15.60 33.54 2.74
C GLY A 155 -16.45 34.21 3.83
N MET A 156 -16.33 33.79 5.09
CA MET A 156 -16.75 34.56 6.27
C MET A 156 -15.62 34.66 7.27
#